data_AF-A0A1I8B273-F1
#
_entry.id   AF-A0A1I8B273-F1
#
_cell.length_a   1.000
_cell.length_b   1.000
_cell.length_c   1.000
_cell.angle_alpha   90.00
_cell.angle_beta   90.00
_cell.angle_gamma   90.00
#
_symmetry.space_group_name_H-M   'P 1'
#
loop_
_entity.id
_entity.type
_entity.pdbx_description
1 polymer ?
#
loop_
_entity_poly.entity_id
_entity_poly.type
_entity_poly.pdbx_seq_one_letter_code
_entity_poly.pdbx_strand_id
1 'polypeptide(L)'
;MLTMRSFKEVGIEFMDLYSHLIPVYDIEPLEKVADAYLDQYVWYEADKRRLFPSWVKPADTEPAPLLVYKWCQGINNLQDVWDTDEGECNVLLEARLEKMYEKMDLTLLNRLLRLIVDHSIADYMTAKNNVTVNYKDINHTNSFGIIRGLQFASFIVQYYGLILDLLILGLRRASEIAGPPQCPNEFLSFEDVIVQSSHPIRLYCRYIDKAWIFFRFNADETKDLIQRYLSENRLLRSLTTIEWENSYVSVYSKDNPNLLFDMSGFEARILPKCRTASDDVTANRDGIWNLQNEPWEAEFVDSQRVWAEYALNRQEANAQNHRLWKIWMIVGTEEFLESTNKILSGGHINDMTENFGI
;
A
#
# COMPACT_ATOMS: atom_id res chain seq x y z
N MET A 1 -29.09 0.38 10.37
CA MET A 1 -28.97 -0.11 8.97
C MET A 1 -30.26 0.00 8.19
N LEU A 2 -31.37 -0.65 8.58
CA LEU A 2 -32.56 -0.76 7.70
C LEU A 2 -33.42 0.52 7.60
N THR A 3 -33.49 1.34 8.66
CA THR A 3 -34.49 2.42 8.75
C THR A 3 -33.92 3.83 8.75
N MET A 4 -32.72 4.04 9.32
CA MET A 4 -32.11 5.38 9.40
C MET A 4 -31.49 5.79 8.07
N ARG A 5 -31.92 6.95 7.55
CA ARG A 5 -31.48 7.57 6.29
C ARG A 5 -31.20 9.07 6.42
N SER A 6 -31.42 9.64 7.60
CA SER A 6 -31.07 11.00 7.97
C SER A 6 -30.26 10.90 9.25
N PHE A 7 -29.14 11.61 9.28
CA PHE A 7 -28.14 11.56 10.35
C PHE A 7 -27.96 12.94 10.94
N LYS A 8 -27.38 12.99 12.14
CA LYS A 8 -27.03 14.27 12.76
C LYS A 8 -25.89 14.97 12.02
N GLU A 9 -25.70 16.25 12.36
CA GLU A 9 -24.56 17.01 11.88
C GLU A 9 -23.24 16.40 12.38
N VAL A 10 -22.19 16.57 11.58
CA VAL A 10 -20.84 16.09 11.86
C VAL A 10 -19.95 17.30 12.10
N GLY A 11 -19.29 17.33 13.25
CA GLY A 11 -18.30 18.36 13.56
C GLY A 11 -17.05 18.15 12.71
N ILE A 12 -16.37 19.21 12.31
CA ILE A 12 -15.05 19.14 11.69
C ILE A 12 -14.05 19.96 12.50
N GLU A 13 -12.88 19.42 12.72
CA GLU A 13 -11.73 20.12 13.28
C GLU A 13 -10.52 19.89 12.38
N PHE A 14 -9.46 20.67 12.56
CA PHE A 14 -8.23 20.49 11.80
C PHE A 14 -7.09 20.17 12.76
N MET A 15 -6.44 19.03 12.53
CA MET A 15 -5.17 18.71 13.14
C MET A 15 -4.07 19.39 12.34
N ASP A 16 -3.29 20.23 13.02
CA ASP A 16 -2.19 20.96 12.42
C ASP A 16 -0.89 20.14 12.49
N LEU A 17 -0.36 19.78 11.33
CA LEU A 17 0.96 19.14 11.20
C LEU A 17 2.04 20.15 10.77
N TYR A 18 1.78 21.45 10.91
CA TYR A 18 2.62 22.61 10.56
C TYR A 18 2.98 22.76 9.08
N SER A 19 2.89 21.69 8.30
CA SER A 19 3.09 21.66 6.84
C SER A 19 1.76 21.60 6.09
N HIS A 20 0.78 20.90 6.64
CA HIS A 20 -0.55 20.72 6.08
C HIS A 20 -1.55 20.47 7.20
N LEU A 21 -2.82 20.68 6.88
CA LEU A 21 -3.94 20.46 7.79
C LEU A 21 -4.65 19.16 7.44
N ILE A 22 -4.92 18.34 8.45
CA ILE A 22 -5.73 17.13 8.30
C ILE A 22 -7.11 17.37 8.90
N PRO A 23 -8.20 17.20 8.12
CA PRO A 23 -9.54 17.30 8.66
C PRO A 23 -9.84 16.09 9.57
N VAL A 24 -10.32 16.36 10.77
CA VAL A 24 -10.78 15.40 11.77
C VAL A 24 -12.29 15.58 11.91
N TYR A 25 -13.04 14.51 11.74
CA TYR A 25 -14.50 14.56 11.82
C TYR A 25 -14.98 13.99 13.15
N ASP A 26 -15.84 14.74 13.84
CA ASP A 26 -16.51 14.31 15.05
C ASP A 26 -17.92 13.82 14.74
N ILE A 27 -18.17 12.53 15.01
CA ILE A 27 -19.39 11.81 14.65
C ILE A 27 -20.06 11.37 15.94
N GLU A 28 -21.40 11.45 15.98
CA GLU A 28 -22.18 11.03 17.14
C GLU A 28 -21.79 9.60 17.61
N PRO A 29 -21.55 9.37 18.91
CA PRO A 29 -21.07 8.09 19.41
C PRO A 29 -21.95 6.89 19.05
N LEU A 30 -23.28 7.07 19.06
CA LEU A 30 -24.22 6.00 18.72
C LEU A 30 -24.12 5.60 17.24
N GLU A 31 -23.94 6.57 16.35
CA GLU A 31 -23.75 6.34 14.92
C GLU A 31 -22.37 5.70 14.68
N LYS A 32 -21.34 6.13 15.41
CA LYS A 32 -19.98 5.59 15.33
C LYS A 32 -19.91 4.10 15.65
N VAL A 33 -20.70 3.62 16.62
CA VAL A 33 -20.79 2.18 16.93
C VAL A 33 -21.38 1.39 15.76
N ALA A 34 -22.43 1.92 15.13
CA ALA A 34 -23.04 1.27 13.97
C ALA A 34 -22.11 1.27 12.75
N ASP A 35 -21.38 2.37 12.53
CA ASP A 35 -20.42 2.52 11.43
C ASP A 35 -19.21 1.60 11.64
N ALA A 36 -18.71 1.47 12.87
CA ALA A 36 -17.62 0.55 13.20
C ALA A 36 -18.03 -0.92 12.98
N TYR A 37 -19.24 -1.30 13.40
CA TYR A 37 -19.76 -2.64 13.13
C TYR A 37 -19.88 -2.90 11.62
N LEU A 38 -20.35 -1.92 10.85
CA LEU A 38 -20.46 -2.04 9.40
C LEU A 38 -19.11 -2.23 8.73
N ASP A 39 -18.14 -1.41 9.11
CA ASP A 39 -16.78 -1.47 8.57
C ASP A 39 -16.19 -2.87 8.75
N GLN A 40 -16.24 -3.40 9.98
CA GLN A 40 -15.75 -4.74 10.29
C GLN A 40 -16.49 -5.83 9.51
N TYR A 41 -17.82 -5.74 9.41
CA TYR A 41 -18.62 -6.70 8.66
C TYR A 41 -18.28 -6.70 7.17
N VAL A 42 -18.18 -5.52 6.57
CA VAL A 42 -17.95 -5.36 5.13
C VAL A 42 -16.54 -5.79 4.74
N TRP A 43 -15.52 -5.45 5.54
CA TRP A 43 -14.15 -5.92 5.30
C TRP A 43 -14.04 -7.44 5.40
N TYR A 44 -14.65 -8.04 6.43
CA TYR A 44 -14.64 -9.50 6.60
C TYR A 44 -15.31 -10.23 5.41
N GLU A 45 -16.49 -9.78 4.97
CA GLU A 45 -17.16 -10.37 3.81
C GLU A 45 -16.42 -10.10 2.49
N ALA A 46 -15.77 -8.94 2.35
CA ALA A 46 -14.99 -8.59 1.17
C ALA A 46 -13.76 -9.48 1.01
N ASP A 47 -13.02 -9.73 2.09
CA ASP A 47 -11.86 -10.62 2.08
C ASP A 47 -12.26 -12.08 1.81
N LYS A 48 -13.30 -12.56 2.51
CA LYS A 48 -13.84 -13.91 2.31
C LYS A 48 -14.27 -14.18 0.86
N ARG A 49 -14.77 -13.16 0.17
CA ARG A 49 -15.19 -13.25 -1.25
C ARG A 49 -14.13 -12.79 -2.23
N ARG A 50 -12.94 -12.40 -1.75
CA ARG A 50 -11.80 -11.92 -2.54
C ARG A 50 -12.19 -10.76 -3.46
N LEU A 51 -12.91 -9.77 -2.91
CA LEU A 51 -13.35 -8.59 -3.65
C LEU A 51 -12.16 -7.75 -4.14
N PHE A 52 -11.13 -7.60 -3.31
CA PHE A 52 -9.96 -6.81 -3.61
C PHE A 52 -8.85 -7.69 -4.19
N PRO A 53 -8.36 -7.39 -5.41
CA PRO A 53 -7.20 -8.07 -5.99
C PRO A 53 -5.90 -7.78 -5.24
N SER A 54 -4.88 -8.60 -5.48
CA SER A 54 -3.59 -8.55 -4.77
C SER A 54 -2.80 -7.24 -4.93
N TRP A 55 -3.08 -6.43 -5.97
CA TRP A 55 -2.43 -5.14 -6.18
C TRP A 55 -2.98 -3.99 -5.33
N VAL A 56 -4.12 -4.18 -4.67
CA VAL A 56 -4.71 -3.16 -3.80
C VAL A 56 -4.03 -3.22 -2.43
N LYS A 57 -3.36 -2.13 -2.06
CA LYS A 57 -2.62 -1.97 -0.79
C LYS A 57 -3.13 -0.71 -0.06
N PRO A 58 -2.94 -0.62 1.27
CA PRO A 58 -2.37 -1.61 2.18
C PRO A 58 -3.25 -2.86 2.31
N ALA A 59 -2.60 -4.00 2.52
CA ALA A 59 -3.25 -5.28 2.82
C ALA A 59 -2.72 -5.78 4.17
N ASP A 60 -3.53 -6.56 4.90
CA ASP A 60 -3.19 -7.04 6.24
C ASP A 60 -2.03 -8.04 6.27
N THR A 61 -1.67 -8.59 5.11
CA THR A 61 -0.63 -9.62 4.99
C THR A 61 0.79 -9.07 5.13
N GLU A 62 1.01 -7.79 4.82
CA GLU A 62 2.35 -7.25 4.59
C GLU A 62 2.52 -5.85 5.17
N PRO A 63 3.55 -5.62 6.01
CA PRO A 63 3.90 -4.27 6.42
C PRO A 63 4.53 -3.49 5.25
N ALA A 64 4.47 -2.16 5.32
CA ALA A 64 4.94 -1.27 4.26
C ALA A 64 6.40 -1.53 3.79
N PRO A 65 7.40 -1.76 4.66
CA PRO A 65 8.76 -2.07 4.20
C PRO A 65 8.86 -3.39 3.44
N LEU A 66 8.09 -4.41 3.85
CA LEU A 66 8.05 -5.71 3.14
C LEU A 66 7.43 -5.55 1.75
N LEU A 67 6.44 -4.67 1.61
CA LEU A 67 5.85 -4.34 0.31
C LEU A 67 6.89 -3.74 -0.64
N VAL A 68 7.74 -2.82 -0.16
CA VAL A 68 8.84 -2.24 -0.96
C VAL A 68 9.84 -3.32 -1.37
N TYR A 69 10.21 -4.21 -0.44
CA TYR A 69 11.09 -5.33 -0.75
C TYR A 69 10.50 -6.28 -1.81
N LYS A 70 9.23 -6.66 -1.67
CA LYS A 70 8.52 -7.49 -2.67
C LYS A 70 8.43 -6.79 -4.02
N TRP A 71 8.23 -5.47 -4.04
CA TRP A 71 8.24 -4.68 -5.27
C TRP A 71 9.60 -4.73 -5.98
N CYS A 72 10.70 -4.53 -5.25
CA CYS A 72 12.06 -4.69 -5.76
C CYS A 72 12.29 -6.10 -6.33
N GLN A 73 11.93 -7.11 -5.55
CA GLN A 73 12.10 -8.52 -5.92
C GLN A 73 11.25 -8.90 -7.13
N GLY A 74 10.00 -8.43 -7.19
CA GLY A 74 9.09 -8.64 -8.31
C GLY A 74 9.58 -7.99 -9.59
N ILE A 75 10.16 -6.78 -9.53
CA ILE A 75 10.83 -6.15 -10.70
C ILE A 75 12.00 -7.02 -11.16
N ASN A 76 12.83 -7.48 -10.22
CA ASN A 76 14.03 -8.25 -10.54
C ASN A 76 13.72 -9.63 -11.15
N ASN A 77 12.61 -10.25 -10.75
CA ASN A 77 12.18 -11.56 -11.23
C ASN A 77 11.40 -11.51 -12.57
N LEU A 78 11.22 -10.35 -13.18
CA LEU A 78 10.65 -10.24 -14.53
C LEU A 78 11.61 -10.81 -15.58
N GLN A 79 11.07 -11.48 -16.59
CA GLN A 79 11.86 -12.06 -17.69
C GLN A 79 12.64 -10.98 -18.46
N ASP A 80 13.96 -11.18 -18.59
CA ASP A 80 14.92 -10.35 -19.35
C ASP A 80 14.83 -8.84 -19.08
N VAL A 81 14.42 -8.48 -17.86
CA VAL A 81 14.07 -7.09 -17.51
C VAL A 81 15.25 -6.13 -17.56
N TRP A 82 16.48 -6.59 -17.37
CA TRP A 82 17.67 -5.73 -17.32
C TRP A 82 18.38 -5.61 -18.67
N ASP A 83 18.01 -6.44 -19.64
CA ASP A 83 18.58 -6.40 -20.97
C ASP A 83 18.06 -5.17 -21.70
N THR A 84 18.95 -4.48 -22.43
CA THR A 84 18.55 -3.33 -23.27
C THR A 84 19.30 -3.32 -24.61
N ASP A 85 19.80 -4.48 -25.04
CA ASP A 85 20.66 -4.57 -26.23
C ASP A 85 19.88 -4.24 -27.50
N GLU A 86 18.60 -4.60 -27.53
CA GLU A 86 17.67 -4.33 -28.64
C GLU A 86 16.95 -2.97 -28.51
N GLY A 87 17.39 -2.10 -27.61
CA GLY A 87 16.79 -0.77 -27.40
C GLY A 87 15.50 -0.80 -26.58
N GLU A 88 15.32 -1.84 -25.77
CA GLU A 88 14.23 -1.93 -24.80
C GLU A 88 14.40 -0.92 -23.67
N CYS A 89 13.28 -0.48 -23.11
CA CYS A 89 13.26 0.51 -22.03
C CYS A 89 12.31 0.06 -20.91
N ASN A 90 12.75 0.21 -19.67
CA ASN A 90 11.87 0.10 -18.51
C ASN A 90 11.44 1.49 -18.08
N VAL A 91 10.16 1.66 -17.82
CA VAL A 91 9.62 2.91 -17.30
C VAL A 91 8.85 2.60 -16.04
N LEU A 92 9.24 3.21 -14.94
CA LEU A 92 8.45 3.20 -13.72
C LEU A 92 7.76 4.55 -13.58
N LEU A 93 6.43 4.50 -13.48
CA LEU A 93 5.59 5.66 -13.23
C LEU A 93 5.04 5.58 -11.80
N GLU A 94 5.28 6.63 -11.04
CA GLU A 94 4.67 6.89 -9.76
C GLU A 94 3.68 8.03 -9.93
N ALA A 95 2.42 7.79 -9.62
CA ALA A 95 1.36 8.76 -9.83
C ALA A 95 0.47 8.84 -8.60
N ARG A 96 0.01 10.05 -8.29
CA ARG A 96 -1.04 10.28 -7.31
C ARG A 96 -2.38 10.50 -8.01
N LEU A 97 -3.42 9.84 -7.51
CA LEU A 97 -4.80 10.05 -7.94
C LEU A 97 -5.34 11.30 -7.25
N GLU A 98 -5.24 12.44 -7.93
CA GLU A 98 -5.61 13.72 -7.34
C GLU A 98 -7.10 13.84 -7.06
N LYS A 99 -7.39 14.42 -5.90
CA LYS A 99 -8.74 14.74 -5.42
C LYS A 99 -9.71 13.56 -5.47
N MET A 100 -9.22 12.32 -5.31
CA MET A 100 -10.07 11.13 -5.36
C MET A 100 -11.23 11.23 -4.35
N TYR A 101 -10.95 11.60 -3.11
CA TYR A 101 -11.97 11.73 -2.05
C TYR A 101 -13.02 12.82 -2.34
N GLU A 102 -12.59 13.93 -2.94
CA GLU A 102 -13.41 15.12 -3.18
C GLU A 102 -14.27 14.98 -4.42
N LYS A 103 -13.79 14.23 -5.43
CA LYS A 103 -14.48 14.05 -6.72
C LYS A 103 -15.46 12.88 -6.78
N MET A 104 -15.67 12.18 -5.67
CA MET A 104 -16.61 11.06 -5.61
C MET A 104 -18.06 11.54 -5.60
N ASP A 105 -18.75 11.33 -6.73
CA ASP A 105 -20.19 11.55 -6.84
C ASP A 105 -20.96 10.48 -6.06
N LEU A 106 -21.76 10.91 -5.08
CA LEU A 106 -22.57 10.04 -4.23
C LEU A 106 -23.63 9.26 -5.02
N THR A 107 -24.15 9.82 -6.11
CA THR A 107 -25.17 9.14 -6.94
C THR A 107 -24.58 7.96 -7.70
N LEU A 108 -23.38 8.14 -8.25
CA LEU A 108 -22.62 7.08 -8.90
C LEU A 108 -22.15 6.06 -7.86
N LEU A 109 -21.62 6.51 -6.72
CA LEU A 109 -21.18 5.66 -5.63
C LEU A 109 -22.30 4.73 -5.15
N ASN A 110 -23.53 5.22 -5.00
CA ASN A 110 -24.66 4.39 -4.60
C ASN A 110 -24.92 3.24 -5.58
N ARG A 111 -24.88 3.53 -6.89
CA ARG A 111 -25.06 2.51 -7.93
C ARG A 111 -23.96 1.46 -7.91
N LEU A 112 -22.72 1.89 -7.69
CA LEU A 112 -21.56 1.00 -7.60
C LEU A 112 -21.64 0.13 -6.35
N LEU A 113 -21.93 0.71 -5.18
CA LEU A 113 -22.07 -0.04 -3.92
C LEU A 113 -23.19 -1.10 -4.01
N ARG A 114 -24.30 -0.81 -4.69
CA ARG A 114 -25.38 -1.78 -4.92
C ARG A 114 -24.97 -3.02 -5.73
N LEU A 115 -23.83 -2.99 -6.42
CA LEU A 115 -23.30 -4.17 -7.11
C LEU A 115 -22.64 -5.17 -6.15
N ILE A 116 -22.13 -4.69 -5.02
CA ILE A 116 -21.31 -5.49 -4.09
C ILE A 116 -21.99 -5.77 -2.76
N VAL A 117 -22.80 -4.84 -2.24
CA VAL A 117 -23.51 -4.95 -0.97
C VAL A 117 -25.02 -4.86 -1.19
N ASP A 118 -25.78 -5.30 -0.18
CA ASP A 118 -27.24 -5.17 -0.22
C ASP A 118 -27.67 -3.70 -0.35
N HIS A 119 -28.78 -3.48 -1.04
CA HIS A 119 -29.33 -2.15 -1.31
C HIS A 119 -29.49 -1.31 -0.04
N SER A 120 -29.90 -1.94 1.07
CA SER A 120 -30.11 -1.24 2.34
C SER A 120 -28.82 -0.70 2.96
N ILE A 121 -27.70 -1.40 2.76
CA ILE A 121 -26.36 -1.01 3.20
C ILE A 121 -25.80 0.07 2.28
N ALA A 122 -25.93 -0.10 0.96
CA ALA A 122 -25.51 0.90 -0.02
C ALA A 122 -26.18 2.26 0.23
N ASP A 123 -27.49 2.25 0.51
CA ASP A 123 -28.25 3.46 0.83
C ASP A 123 -27.81 4.09 2.16
N TYR A 124 -27.52 3.27 3.16
CA TYR A 124 -26.97 3.75 4.43
C TYR A 124 -25.61 4.45 4.21
N MET A 125 -24.67 3.79 3.54
CA MET A 125 -23.33 4.31 3.27
C MET A 125 -23.35 5.61 2.44
N THR A 126 -24.25 5.68 1.46
CA THR A 126 -24.40 6.88 0.62
C THR A 126 -25.02 8.03 1.40
N ALA A 127 -26.14 7.77 2.10
CA ALA A 127 -26.83 8.80 2.87
C ALA A 127 -25.95 9.33 4.02
N LYS A 128 -25.08 8.50 4.59
CA LYS A 128 -24.17 8.88 5.66
C LYS A 128 -23.06 9.85 5.22
N ASN A 129 -22.72 9.86 3.93
CA ASN A 129 -21.82 10.88 3.37
C ASN A 129 -22.54 12.21 3.09
N ASN A 130 -23.87 12.20 2.96
CA ASN A 130 -24.69 13.39 2.73
C ASN A 130 -25.23 13.98 4.05
N VAL A 131 -24.31 14.49 4.86
CA VAL A 131 -24.59 15.10 6.17
C VAL A 131 -24.18 16.56 6.21
N THR A 132 -24.76 17.31 7.14
CA THR A 132 -24.35 18.69 7.40
C THR A 132 -23.07 18.69 8.21
N VAL A 133 -22.01 19.26 7.65
CA VAL A 133 -20.72 19.45 8.29
C VAL A 133 -20.73 20.82 8.98
N ASN A 134 -20.37 20.84 10.26
CA ASN A 134 -20.40 22.03 11.09
C ASN A 134 -18.99 22.39 11.60
N TYR A 135 -18.59 23.64 11.43
CA TYR A 135 -17.45 24.25 12.10
C TYR A 135 -17.85 25.58 12.74
N LYS A 136 -17.97 25.62 14.07
CA LYS A 136 -18.38 26.80 14.84
C LYS A 136 -19.75 27.32 14.36
N ASP A 137 -19.77 28.43 13.61
CA ASP A 137 -20.97 29.05 13.07
C ASP A 137 -21.21 28.70 11.58
N ILE A 138 -20.33 27.90 10.97
CA ILE A 138 -20.35 27.55 9.55
C ILE A 138 -20.97 26.18 9.38
N ASN A 139 -22.12 26.13 8.69
CA ASN A 139 -22.82 24.90 8.35
C ASN A 139 -22.85 24.71 6.84
N HIS A 140 -22.46 23.53 6.36
CA HIS A 140 -22.52 23.17 4.94
C HIS A 140 -22.96 21.72 4.78
N THR A 141 -23.94 21.46 3.91
CA THR A 141 -24.38 20.09 3.59
C THR A 141 -23.48 19.48 2.53
N ASN A 142 -22.83 18.37 2.86
CA ASN A 142 -21.90 17.68 1.97
C ASN A 142 -22.64 16.90 0.87
N SER A 143 -22.92 17.53 -0.27
CA SER A 143 -23.57 16.86 -1.41
C SER A 143 -22.61 16.15 -2.37
N PHE A 144 -21.29 16.39 -2.27
CA PHE A 144 -20.30 15.89 -3.21
C PHE A 144 -18.98 15.56 -2.50
N GLY A 145 -18.39 14.41 -2.85
CA GLY A 145 -17.24 13.87 -2.14
C GLY A 145 -17.63 13.09 -0.89
N ILE A 146 -16.67 12.34 -0.36
CA ILE A 146 -16.87 11.49 0.82
C ILE A 146 -16.25 12.08 2.07
N ILE A 147 -16.82 11.73 3.22
CA ILE A 147 -16.31 12.13 4.54
C ILE A 147 -15.31 11.07 5.00
N ARG A 148 -14.03 11.46 5.08
CA ARG A 148 -12.92 10.55 5.41
C ARG A 148 -12.96 10.02 6.85
N GLY A 149 -13.68 10.69 7.76
CA GLY A 149 -13.77 10.29 9.17
C GLY A 149 -14.82 9.22 9.47
N LEU A 150 -15.66 8.84 8.51
CA LEU A 150 -16.57 7.71 8.67
C LEU A 150 -15.75 6.41 8.79
N GLN A 151 -16.15 5.49 9.67
CA GLN A 151 -15.37 4.28 9.93
C GLN A 151 -15.20 3.42 8.67
N PHE A 152 -16.28 3.24 7.89
CA PHE A 152 -16.28 2.50 6.63
C PHE A 152 -15.78 3.30 5.42
N ALA A 153 -15.27 4.53 5.60
CA ALA A 153 -14.73 5.33 4.50
C ALA A 153 -13.56 4.63 3.81
N SER A 154 -12.74 3.91 4.59
CA SER A 154 -11.63 3.08 4.10
C SER A 154 -12.08 2.11 3.00
N PHE A 155 -13.18 1.41 3.22
CA PHE A 155 -13.74 0.46 2.27
C PHE A 155 -14.23 1.14 0.99
N ILE A 156 -14.97 2.25 1.13
CA ILE A 156 -15.47 3.03 -0.01
C ILE A 156 -14.32 3.51 -0.90
N VAL A 157 -13.27 4.04 -0.28
CA VAL A 157 -12.07 4.55 -0.95
C VAL A 157 -11.38 3.44 -1.73
N GLN A 158 -11.18 2.29 -1.11
CA GLN A 158 -10.49 1.17 -1.76
C GLN A 158 -11.32 0.56 -2.89
N TYR A 159 -12.64 0.48 -2.72
CA TYR A 159 -13.55 0.00 -3.76
C TYR A 159 -13.64 0.97 -4.95
N TYR A 160 -13.72 2.27 -4.69
CA TYR A 160 -13.68 3.26 -5.76
C TYR A 160 -12.33 3.30 -6.46
N GLY A 161 -11.23 3.17 -5.70
CA GLY A 161 -9.89 2.99 -6.23
C GLY A 161 -9.80 1.78 -7.17
N LEU A 162 -10.38 0.64 -6.80
CA LEU A 162 -10.43 -0.54 -7.68
C LEU A 162 -11.09 -0.24 -9.04
N ILE A 163 -12.15 0.57 -9.06
CA ILE A 163 -12.80 0.97 -10.32
C ILE A 163 -11.86 1.85 -11.17
N LEU A 164 -11.11 2.76 -10.54
CA LEU A 164 -10.09 3.55 -11.22
C LEU A 164 -8.95 2.65 -11.75
N ASP A 165 -8.54 1.64 -10.99
CA ASP A 165 -7.51 0.67 -11.41
C ASP A 165 -7.96 -0.07 -12.69
N LEU A 166 -9.23 -0.49 -12.75
CA LEU A 166 -9.80 -1.13 -13.94
C LEU A 166 -9.84 -0.18 -15.15
N LEU A 167 -9.99 1.13 -14.95
CA LEU A 167 -9.91 2.13 -16.02
C LEU A 167 -8.46 2.36 -16.49
N ILE A 168 -7.49 2.31 -15.57
CA ILE A 168 -6.06 2.50 -15.87
C ILE A 168 -5.49 1.27 -16.59
N LEU A 169 -5.73 0.07 -16.07
CA LEU A 169 -5.21 -1.19 -16.59
C LEU A 169 -6.02 -1.70 -17.79
N GLY A 170 -7.33 -1.46 -17.80
CA GLY A 170 -8.27 -2.15 -18.68
C GLY A 170 -8.60 -3.56 -18.18
N LEU A 171 -9.80 -4.04 -18.52
CA LEU A 171 -10.34 -5.31 -18.00
C LEU A 171 -9.46 -6.52 -18.33
N ARG A 172 -8.92 -6.57 -19.55
CA ARG A 172 -8.06 -7.68 -19.98
C ARG A 172 -6.80 -7.77 -19.15
N ARG A 173 -6.06 -6.66 -19.02
CA ARG A 173 -4.80 -6.68 -18.26
C ARG A 173 -5.05 -6.88 -16.76
N ALA A 174 -6.10 -6.29 -16.22
CA ALA A 174 -6.50 -6.52 -14.83
C ALA A 174 -6.81 -8.00 -14.56
N SER A 175 -7.50 -8.70 -15.47
CA SER A 175 -7.76 -10.14 -15.32
C SER A 175 -6.48 -10.99 -15.41
N GLU A 176 -5.54 -10.63 -16.28
CA GLU A 176 -4.25 -11.33 -16.40
C GLU A 176 -3.38 -11.17 -15.13
N ILE A 177 -3.40 -9.97 -14.51
CA ILE A 177 -2.69 -9.73 -13.24
C ILE A 177 -3.39 -10.46 -12.08
N ALA A 178 -4.73 -10.42 -12.01
CA ALA A 178 -5.49 -11.04 -10.92
C ALA A 178 -5.44 -12.58 -10.98
N GLY A 179 -5.28 -13.15 -12.17
CA GLY A 179 -5.42 -14.57 -12.41
C GLY A 179 -6.89 -15.04 -12.43
N PRO A 180 -7.12 -16.33 -12.67
CA PRO A 180 -8.45 -16.90 -12.74
C PRO A 180 -9.13 -16.88 -11.36
N PRO A 181 -10.45 -16.66 -11.26
CA PRO A 181 -11.15 -16.59 -9.98
C PRO A 181 -11.01 -17.85 -9.10
N GLN A 182 -10.81 -19.01 -9.72
CA GLN A 182 -10.62 -20.28 -9.03
C GLN A 182 -9.26 -20.34 -8.31
N CYS A 183 -8.22 -19.78 -8.93
CA CYS A 183 -6.86 -19.76 -8.42
C CYS A 183 -6.23 -18.39 -8.70
N PRO A 184 -6.53 -17.36 -7.88
CA PRO A 184 -6.01 -16.03 -8.09
C PRO A 184 -4.49 -16.00 -7.92
N ASN A 185 -3.84 -15.10 -8.66
CA ASN A 185 -2.41 -14.92 -8.59
C ASN A 185 -2.01 -14.20 -7.29
N GLU A 186 -0.83 -14.52 -6.80
CA GLU A 186 -0.19 -13.76 -5.74
C GLU A 186 0.31 -12.40 -6.23
N PHE A 187 0.67 -11.52 -5.29
CA PHE A 187 1.14 -10.18 -5.61
C PHE A 187 2.43 -10.23 -6.45
N LEU A 188 2.42 -9.58 -7.62
CA LEU A 188 3.53 -9.51 -8.60
C LEU A 188 3.87 -10.84 -9.31
N SER A 189 2.98 -11.83 -9.22
CA SER A 189 3.12 -13.12 -9.90
C SER A 189 2.13 -13.24 -11.07
N PHE A 190 2.52 -14.00 -12.08
CA PHE A 190 1.68 -14.35 -13.24
C PHE A 190 1.60 -15.86 -13.39
N GLU A 191 0.57 -16.34 -14.08
CA GLU A 191 0.46 -17.78 -14.42
C GLU A 191 1.60 -18.23 -15.32
N ASP A 192 1.91 -17.43 -16.35
CA ASP A 192 2.89 -17.77 -17.38
C ASP A 192 3.72 -16.54 -17.80
N VAL A 193 4.95 -16.80 -18.23
CA VAL A 193 5.86 -15.78 -18.80
C VAL A 193 5.29 -15.16 -20.09
N ILE A 194 4.49 -15.93 -20.84
CA ILE A 194 3.82 -15.44 -22.05
C ILE A 194 2.77 -14.38 -21.68
N VAL A 195 1.97 -14.62 -20.64
CA VAL A 195 0.98 -13.66 -20.14
C VAL A 195 1.67 -12.44 -19.53
N GLN A 196 2.79 -12.65 -18.84
CA GLN A 196 3.61 -11.55 -18.33
C GLN A 196 4.10 -10.64 -19.48
N SER A 197 4.53 -11.22 -20.60
CA SER A 197 5.11 -10.51 -21.77
C SER A 197 4.13 -9.99 -22.82
N SER A 198 2.85 -10.37 -22.72
CA SER A 198 1.82 -9.99 -23.69
C SER A 198 1.50 -8.48 -23.73
N HIS A 199 1.81 -7.73 -22.67
CA HIS A 199 1.43 -6.33 -22.52
C HIS A 199 2.56 -5.50 -21.89
N PRO A 200 2.72 -4.20 -22.26
CA PRO A 200 3.80 -3.38 -21.72
C PRO A 200 3.75 -3.18 -20.20
N ILE A 201 2.56 -3.03 -19.61
CA ILE A 201 2.38 -2.95 -18.15
C ILE A 201 2.71 -4.30 -17.54
N ARG A 202 3.84 -4.43 -16.84
CA ARG A 202 4.24 -5.69 -16.19
C ARG A 202 3.81 -5.76 -14.74
N LEU A 203 3.99 -4.69 -13.97
CA LEU A 203 3.61 -4.68 -12.56
C LEU A 203 2.74 -3.47 -12.25
N TYR A 204 1.81 -3.67 -11.32
CA TYR A 204 0.91 -2.64 -10.85
C TYR A 204 0.70 -2.78 -9.34
N CYS A 205 0.76 -1.66 -8.63
CA CYS A 205 0.45 -1.59 -7.21
C CYS A 205 -0.25 -0.27 -6.94
N ARG A 206 -1.30 -0.28 -6.12
CA ARG A 206 -1.93 0.94 -5.61
C ARG A 206 -1.91 0.93 -4.10
N TYR A 207 -1.32 1.96 -3.50
CA TYR A 207 -1.37 2.21 -2.06
C TYR A 207 -2.30 3.39 -1.80
N ILE A 208 -3.54 3.09 -1.43
CA ILE A 208 -4.61 4.07 -1.20
C ILE A 208 -4.85 4.96 -2.44
N ASP A 209 -4.21 6.14 -2.50
CA ASP A 209 -4.31 7.16 -3.55
C ASP A 209 -3.06 7.26 -4.44
N LYS A 210 -1.98 6.55 -4.12
CA LYS A 210 -0.76 6.47 -4.94
C LYS A 210 -0.72 5.17 -5.75
N ALA A 211 -0.34 5.25 -7.01
CA ALA A 211 -0.19 4.10 -7.90
C ALA A 211 1.23 4.04 -8.48
N TRP A 212 1.80 2.83 -8.49
CA TRP A 212 3.06 2.50 -9.15
C TRP A 212 2.76 1.58 -10.32
N ILE A 213 3.26 1.96 -11.49
CA ILE A 213 3.10 1.21 -12.72
C ILE A 213 4.48 0.96 -13.33
N PHE A 214 4.85 -0.30 -13.49
CA PHE A 214 6.07 -0.69 -14.17
C PHE A 214 5.76 -1.12 -15.60
N PHE A 215 6.40 -0.46 -16.56
CA PHE A 215 6.32 -0.75 -17.98
C PHE A 215 7.62 -1.33 -18.48
N ARG A 216 7.51 -2.31 -19.38
CA ARG A 216 8.58 -2.80 -20.24
C ARG A 216 8.17 -2.56 -21.68
N PHE A 217 8.90 -1.70 -22.38
CA PHE A 217 8.63 -1.38 -23.78
C PHE A 217 9.72 -1.92 -24.69
N ASN A 218 9.28 -2.42 -25.84
CA ASN A 218 10.18 -2.71 -26.96
C ASN A 218 10.54 -1.41 -27.70
N ALA A 219 11.59 -1.46 -28.53
CA ALA A 219 12.04 -0.29 -29.29
C ALA A 219 10.95 0.28 -30.22
N ASP A 220 10.12 -0.58 -30.83
CA ASP A 220 9.04 -0.16 -31.72
C ASP A 220 7.84 0.41 -30.96
N GLU A 221 7.47 -0.19 -29.84
CA GLU A 221 6.39 0.30 -28.96
C GLU A 221 6.73 1.67 -28.37
N THR A 222 8.00 1.89 -28.01
CA THR A 222 8.48 3.17 -27.51
C THR A 222 8.29 4.27 -28.54
N LYS A 223 8.66 4.02 -29.80
CA LYS A 223 8.50 5.00 -30.89
C LYS A 223 7.04 5.32 -31.16
N ASP A 224 6.18 4.30 -31.23
CA ASP A 224 4.74 4.47 -31.45
C ASP A 224 4.09 5.24 -30.29
N LEU A 225 4.45 4.94 -29.04
CA LEU A 225 3.94 5.66 -27.87
C LEU A 225 4.30 7.15 -27.90
N ILE A 226 5.56 7.48 -28.22
CA ILE A 226 6.01 8.88 -28.32
C ILE A 226 5.23 9.62 -29.41
N GLN A 227 4.96 8.96 -30.54
CA GLN A 227 4.18 9.55 -31.63
C GLN A 227 2.72 9.78 -31.23
N ARG A 228 2.11 8.84 -30.50
CA ARG A 228 0.72 8.93 -30.02
C ARG A 228 0.53 9.88 -28.84
N TYR A 229 1.57 10.12 -28.02
CA TYR A 229 1.51 11.03 -26.88
C TYR A 229 0.99 12.43 -27.27
N LEU A 230 1.28 12.87 -28.50
CA LEU A 230 0.81 14.15 -29.02
C LEU A 230 -0.70 14.20 -29.31
N SER A 231 -1.44 13.08 -29.17
CA SER A 231 -2.83 12.96 -29.62
C SER A 231 -3.89 12.59 -28.56
N GLU A 232 -3.59 11.83 -27.48
CA GLU A 232 -4.66 11.28 -26.61
C GLU A 232 -4.33 11.14 -25.10
N ASN A 233 -5.38 11.18 -24.25
CA ASN A 233 -5.33 11.00 -22.79
C ASN A 233 -6.34 9.92 -22.31
N ARG A 234 -5.94 9.03 -21.39
CA ARG A 234 -6.74 7.85 -20.94
C ARG A 234 -7.74 8.10 -19.81
N LEU A 235 -7.53 9.13 -18.97
CA LEU A 235 -8.37 9.37 -17.79
C LEU A 235 -9.36 10.51 -18.01
N LEU A 236 -10.61 10.27 -17.60
CA LEU A 236 -11.65 11.29 -17.51
C LEU A 236 -11.36 12.19 -16.31
N ARG A 237 -11.00 13.46 -16.58
CA ARG A 237 -10.65 14.48 -15.56
C ARG A 237 -11.73 14.72 -14.50
N SER A 238 -12.97 14.31 -14.77
CA SER A 238 -14.11 14.38 -13.85
C SER A 238 -14.03 13.40 -12.69
N LEU A 239 -13.44 12.21 -12.89
CA LEU A 239 -13.30 11.20 -11.83
C LEU A 239 -12.05 11.47 -10.99
N THR A 240 -10.91 11.58 -11.65
CA THR A 240 -9.62 11.94 -11.04
C THR A 240 -8.69 12.50 -12.10
N THR A 241 -7.60 13.12 -11.64
CA THR A 241 -6.54 13.67 -12.48
C THR A 241 -5.21 13.16 -11.97
N ILE A 242 -4.28 12.87 -12.88
CA ILE A 242 -2.87 12.67 -12.55
C ILE A 242 -2.15 13.93 -13.00
N GLU A 243 -1.59 14.66 -12.04
CA GLU A 243 -0.85 15.89 -12.30
C GLU A 243 0.65 15.57 -12.38
N TRP A 244 1.33 16.14 -13.38
CA TRP A 244 2.75 15.87 -13.60
C TRP A 244 3.61 16.30 -12.40
N GLU A 245 3.25 17.41 -11.77
CA GLU A 245 3.98 18.00 -10.63
C GLU A 245 4.04 17.07 -9.40
N ASN A 246 3.04 16.21 -9.24
CA ASN A 246 2.94 15.24 -8.13
C ASN A 246 3.22 13.81 -8.57
N SER A 247 3.82 13.63 -9.75
CA SER A 247 4.18 12.33 -10.32
C SER A 247 5.67 12.26 -10.58
N TYR A 248 6.22 11.05 -10.52
CA TYR A 248 7.62 10.79 -10.82
C TYR A 248 7.74 9.68 -11.86
N VAL A 249 8.65 9.86 -12.82
CA VAL A 249 8.90 8.87 -13.87
C VAL A 249 10.39 8.59 -13.92
N SER A 250 10.77 7.33 -13.71
CA SER A 250 12.13 6.85 -13.90
C SER A 250 12.21 5.95 -15.11
N VAL A 251 13.15 6.25 -16.02
CA VAL A 251 13.40 5.46 -17.23
C VAL A 251 14.76 4.78 -17.10
N TYR A 252 14.77 3.45 -17.11
CA TYR A 252 15.98 2.65 -17.28
C TYR A 252 16.13 2.28 -18.76
N SER A 253 17.29 2.59 -19.32
CA SER A 253 17.61 2.45 -20.74
C SER A 253 19.09 2.17 -20.92
N LYS A 254 19.55 2.10 -22.17
CA LYS A 254 20.98 1.94 -22.46
C LYS A 254 21.86 3.04 -21.85
N ASP A 255 21.33 4.26 -21.76
CA ASP A 255 22.04 5.43 -21.27
C ASP A 255 21.91 5.61 -19.74
N ASN A 256 20.81 5.12 -19.15
CA ASN A 256 20.57 5.22 -17.71
C ASN A 256 20.61 3.83 -17.03
N PRO A 257 21.65 3.52 -16.24
CA PRO A 257 21.80 2.23 -15.58
C PRO A 257 20.95 2.06 -14.32
N ASN A 258 20.32 3.13 -13.82
CA ASN A 258 19.57 3.09 -12.55
C ASN A 258 18.06 3.18 -12.78
N LEU A 259 17.31 2.41 -11.99
CA LEU A 259 15.87 2.60 -11.82
C LEU A 259 15.61 3.19 -10.44
N LEU A 260 14.94 4.34 -10.38
CA LEU A 260 14.68 5.11 -9.15
C LEU A 260 13.19 5.16 -8.85
N PHE A 261 12.85 5.09 -7.57
CA PHE A 261 11.45 5.14 -7.13
C PHE A 261 11.32 5.47 -5.63
N ASP A 262 10.18 6.02 -5.23
CA ASP A 262 9.78 6.22 -3.83
C ASP A 262 8.51 5.43 -3.54
N MET A 263 8.60 4.49 -2.59
CA MET A 263 7.47 3.71 -2.14
C MET A 263 7.39 3.68 -0.62
N SER A 264 6.21 4.00 -0.08
CA SER A 264 5.93 3.98 1.36
C SER A 264 6.94 4.77 2.23
N GLY A 265 7.54 5.83 1.68
CA GLY A 265 8.54 6.66 2.36
C GLY A 265 9.98 6.13 2.27
N PHE A 266 10.22 5.11 1.43
CA PHE A 266 11.55 4.62 1.09
C PHE A 266 11.92 5.04 -0.32
N GLU A 267 13.00 5.82 -0.43
CA GLU A 267 13.65 6.10 -1.71
C GLU A 267 14.56 4.93 -2.07
N ALA A 268 14.20 4.20 -3.13
CA ALA A 268 14.91 3.02 -3.59
C ALA A 268 15.56 3.26 -4.95
N ARG A 269 16.76 2.69 -5.10
CA ARG A 269 17.50 2.65 -6.36
C ARG A 269 17.87 1.21 -6.68
N ILE A 270 17.37 0.69 -7.79
CA ILE A 270 17.78 -0.61 -8.31
C ILE A 270 18.88 -0.41 -9.36
N LEU A 271 20.00 -1.09 -9.16
CA LEU A 271 21.13 -1.13 -10.08
C LEU A 271 21.46 -2.60 -10.39
N PRO A 272 21.24 -3.06 -11.63
CA PRO A 272 21.57 -4.43 -12.00
C PRO A 272 23.10 -4.63 -12.10
N LYS A 273 23.56 -5.83 -11.69
CA LYS A 273 24.99 -6.17 -11.70
C LYS A 273 25.61 -6.07 -13.10
N CYS A 274 24.86 -6.42 -14.15
CA CYS A 274 25.31 -6.34 -15.55
C CYS A 274 25.69 -4.91 -16.00
N ARG A 275 25.27 -3.87 -15.28
CA ARG A 275 25.59 -2.45 -15.55
C ARG A 275 26.67 -1.87 -14.64
N THR A 276 27.25 -2.68 -13.75
CA THR A 276 28.24 -2.20 -12.79
C THR A 276 29.62 -2.18 -13.43
N ALA A 277 30.34 -1.05 -13.36
CA ALA A 277 31.65 -0.88 -13.99
C ALA A 277 32.81 -1.58 -13.25
N SER A 278 32.58 -2.03 -12.01
CA SER A 278 33.56 -2.69 -11.15
C SER A 278 32.87 -3.65 -10.17
N ASP A 279 33.35 -4.90 -10.06
CA ASP A 279 32.79 -5.93 -9.16
C ASP A 279 32.81 -5.54 -7.65
N ASP A 280 33.60 -4.52 -7.29
CA ASP A 280 33.83 -4.04 -5.92
C ASP A 280 32.63 -3.30 -5.27
N VAL A 281 31.54 -3.03 -6.00
CA VAL A 281 30.35 -2.35 -5.43
C VAL A 281 29.50 -3.30 -4.55
N THR A 282 29.80 -4.60 -4.54
CA THR A 282 29.11 -5.62 -3.73
C THR A 282 29.62 -5.73 -2.29
N ALA A 283 30.28 -4.69 -1.75
CA ALA A 283 30.51 -4.61 -0.32
C ALA A 283 29.15 -4.51 0.40
N ASN A 284 28.77 -5.54 1.17
CA ASN A 284 27.62 -5.55 2.07
C ASN A 284 27.72 -4.34 3.03
N ARG A 285 27.16 -3.21 2.61
CA ARG A 285 26.95 -2.03 3.44
C ARG A 285 25.52 -2.08 3.95
N ASP A 286 25.34 -1.64 5.19
CA ASP A 286 24.00 -1.45 5.75
C ASP A 286 23.20 -0.51 4.85
N GLY A 287 21.98 -0.92 4.49
CA GLY A 287 21.09 -0.18 3.57
C GLY A 287 21.09 -0.64 2.11
N ILE A 288 21.82 -1.70 1.76
CA ILE A 288 21.75 -2.33 0.42
C ILE A 288 21.02 -3.67 0.51
N TRP A 289 19.96 -3.85 -0.28
CA TRP A 289 19.31 -5.15 -0.47
C TRP A 289 19.91 -5.89 -1.65
N ASN A 290 20.45 -7.08 -1.40
CA ASN A 290 20.91 -7.98 -2.44
C ASN A 290 19.73 -8.82 -2.94
N LEU A 291 19.07 -8.35 -3.99
CA LEU A 291 18.00 -9.08 -4.67
C LEU A 291 18.58 -10.32 -5.35
N GLN A 292 17.89 -11.45 -5.22
CA GLN A 292 18.28 -12.71 -5.85
C GLN A 292 17.24 -13.08 -6.91
N ASN A 293 17.68 -13.55 -8.07
CA ASN A 293 16.73 -14.14 -9.03
C ASN A 293 16.28 -15.48 -8.45
N GLU A 294 14.98 -15.61 -8.17
CA GLU A 294 14.43 -16.84 -7.63
C GLU A 294 14.03 -17.81 -8.76
N PRO A 295 14.61 -19.02 -8.83
CA PRO A 295 13.85 -20.20 -9.22
C PRO A 295 12.97 -20.65 -8.04
N TRP A 296 11.78 -21.18 -8.33
CA TRP A 296 10.76 -21.63 -7.35
C TRP A 296 11.27 -22.56 -6.23
N GLU A 297 12.40 -23.22 -6.40
CA GLU A 297 13.02 -24.09 -5.38
C GLU A 297 13.66 -23.30 -4.23
N ALA A 298 14.11 -22.06 -4.47
CA ALA A 298 14.82 -21.25 -3.47
C ALA A 298 13.87 -20.68 -2.41
N GLU A 299 12.63 -20.35 -2.78
CA GLU A 299 11.63 -19.72 -1.91
C GLU A 299 11.18 -20.64 -0.76
N PHE A 300 11.08 -21.96 -1.03
CA PHE A 300 10.77 -22.96 -0.01
C PHE A 300 11.87 -23.10 1.04
N VAL A 301 13.13 -23.04 0.60
CA VAL A 301 14.30 -23.23 1.47
C VAL A 301 14.57 -21.98 2.30
N ASP A 302 14.49 -20.79 1.69
CA ASP A 302 14.69 -19.52 2.40
C ASP A 302 13.53 -19.20 3.35
N SER A 303 12.28 -19.51 2.98
CA SER A 303 11.15 -19.38 3.91
C SER A 303 11.37 -20.25 5.14
N GLN A 304 11.71 -21.54 4.99
CA GLN A 304 12.00 -22.40 6.15
C GLN A 304 13.11 -21.84 7.04
N ARG A 305 14.14 -21.24 6.45
CA ARG A 305 15.25 -20.62 7.17
C ARG A 305 14.82 -19.38 7.95
N VAL A 306 14.09 -18.46 7.32
CA VAL A 306 13.60 -17.22 7.94
C VAL A 306 12.62 -17.53 9.07
N TRP A 307 11.72 -18.50 8.89
CA TRP A 307 10.80 -18.95 9.94
C TRP A 307 11.54 -19.60 11.12
N ALA A 308 12.62 -20.35 10.86
CA ALA A 308 13.45 -20.91 11.92
C ALA A 308 14.20 -19.82 12.71
N GLU A 309 14.70 -18.79 12.02
CA GLU A 309 15.38 -17.65 12.65
C GLU A 309 14.42 -16.77 13.45
N TYR A 310 13.21 -16.50 12.93
CA TYR A 310 12.16 -15.81 13.68
C TYR A 310 11.70 -16.59 14.91
N ALA A 311 11.59 -17.92 14.81
CA ALA A 311 11.25 -18.77 15.95
C ALA A 311 12.33 -18.71 17.03
N LEU A 312 13.60 -18.68 16.64
CA LEU A 312 14.74 -18.54 17.56
C LEU A 312 14.74 -17.16 18.23
N ASN A 313 14.66 -16.08 17.45
CA ASN A 313 14.63 -14.70 17.97
C ASN A 313 13.43 -14.48 18.89
N ARG A 314 12.27 -15.10 18.60
CA ARG A 314 11.10 -15.07 19.48
C ARG A 314 11.32 -15.83 20.78
N GLN A 315 12.01 -16.97 20.75
CA GLN A 315 12.39 -17.69 21.98
C GLN A 315 13.36 -16.87 22.82
N GLU A 316 14.34 -16.23 22.21
CA GLU A 316 15.30 -15.37 22.91
C GLU A 316 14.61 -14.15 23.54
N ALA A 317 13.74 -13.46 22.80
CA ALA A 317 12.95 -12.35 23.32
C ALA A 317 12.03 -12.78 24.48
N ASN A 318 11.40 -13.96 24.38
CA ASN A 318 10.59 -14.51 25.48
C ASN A 318 11.43 -14.85 26.71
N ALA A 319 12.65 -15.38 26.53
CA ALA A 319 13.58 -15.65 27.62
C ALA A 319 14.06 -14.35 28.28
N GLN A 320 14.35 -13.30 27.50
CA GLN A 320 14.69 -11.98 28.01
C GLN A 320 13.51 -11.34 28.76
N ASN A 321 12.30 -11.40 28.22
CA ASN A 321 11.08 -10.95 28.90
C ASN A 321 10.86 -11.68 30.23
N HIS A 322 11.11 -12.99 30.26
CA HIS A 322 11.01 -13.76 31.50
C HIS A 322 12.06 -13.35 32.54
N ARG A 323 13.28 -12.99 32.10
CA ARG A 323 14.33 -12.44 32.99
C ARG A 323 13.94 -11.06 33.52
N LEU A 324 13.45 -10.17 32.67
CA LEU A 324 12.96 -8.84 33.08
C LEU A 324 11.79 -8.95 34.05
N TRP A 325 10.88 -9.89 33.84
CA TRP A 325 9.77 -10.15 34.76
C TRP A 325 10.22 -10.65 36.12
N LYS A 326 11.25 -11.52 36.17
CA LYS A 326 11.88 -11.93 37.44
C LYS A 326 12.53 -10.77 38.18
N ILE A 327 13.24 -9.90 37.47
CA ILE A 327 13.85 -8.69 38.05
C ILE A 327 12.76 -7.75 38.59
N TRP A 328 11.68 -7.55 37.85
CA TRP A 328 10.53 -6.73 38.27
C TRP A 328 9.88 -7.23 39.58
N MET A 329 9.74 -8.56 39.75
CA MET A 329 9.21 -9.14 40.99
C MET A 329 10.12 -8.95 42.21
N ILE A 330 11.42 -8.72 42.02
CA ILE A 330 12.41 -8.62 43.10
C ILE A 330 12.64 -7.16 43.51
N VAL A 331 12.66 -6.23 42.54
CA VAL A 331 13.16 -4.85 42.72
C VAL A 331 12.04 -3.83 43.07
N GLY A 332 10.76 -4.17 42.85
CA GLY A 332 9.66 -3.24 43.08
C GLY A 332 9.60 -2.11 42.03
N THR A 333 8.50 -1.34 42.04
CA THR A 333 8.10 -0.50 40.89
C THR A 333 8.95 0.75 40.65
N GLU A 334 9.53 1.37 41.69
CA GLU A 334 10.28 2.63 41.53
C GLU A 334 11.74 2.41 41.09
N GLU A 335 12.46 1.45 41.67
CA GLU A 335 13.86 1.13 41.31
C GLU A 335 13.97 0.49 39.90
N PHE A 336 12.91 -0.18 39.43
CA PHE A 336 12.83 -0.76 38.09
C PHE A 336 12.75 0.31 36.99
N LEU A 337 12.06 1.43 37.23
CA LEU A 337 11.92 2.54 36.29
C LEU A 337 13.25 3.28 36.07
N GLU A 338 14.03 3.45 37.13
CA GLU A 338 15.34 4.12 37.05
C GLU A 338 16.37 3.25 36.33
N SER A 339 16.31 1.94 36.55
CA SER A 339 17.20 0.96 35.91
C SER A 339 16.86 0.71 34.42
N THR A 340 15.56 0.69 34.06
CA THR A 340 15.11 0.53 32.67
C THR A 340 15.47 1.74 31.80
N ASN A 341 15.40 2.95 32.34
CA ASN A 341 15.85 4.16 31.64
C ASN A 341 17.37 4.16 31.35
N LYS A 342 18.17 3.50 32.19
CA LYS A 342 19.62 3.30 31.99
C LYS A 342 19.94 2.32 30.85
N ILE A 343 19.07 1.34 30.60
CA ILE A 343 19.23 0.37 29.50
C ILE A 343 18.78 0.97 28.17
N LEU A 344 17.66 1.71 28.16
CA LEU A 344 17.19 2.40 26.96
C LEU A 344 18.17 3.48 26.46
N SER A 345 19.07 3.95 27.33
CA SER A 345 20.16 4.88 27.01
C SER A 345 21.50 4.19 26.63
N GLY A 346 21.49 2.86 26.44
CA GLY A 346 22.64 2.11 25.89
C GLY A 346 23.42 1.26 26.90
N GLY A 347 22.92 1.08 28.12
CA GLY A 347 23.54 0.19 29.13
C GLY A 347 23.32 -1.30 28.87
N HIS A 348 24.30 -2.14 29.25
CA HIS A 348 24.19 -3.60 29.16
C HIS A 348 23.37 -4.20 30.31
N ILE A 349 22.49 -5.17 29.99
CA ILE A 349 21.63 -5.86 30.97
C ILE A 349 22.43 -6.54 32.11
N ASN A 350 23.68 -6.95 31.85
CA ASN A 350 24.54 -7.61 32.84
C ASN A 350 24.91 -6.70 34.03
N ASP A 351 24.79 -5.38 33.89
CA ASP A 351 25.07 -4.43 34.98
C ASP A 351 23.98 -4.46 36.07
N MET A 352 22.81 -5.05 35.79
CA MET A 352 21.76 -5.27 36.80
C MET A 352 22.09 -6.46 37.73
N THR A 353 22.67 -7.54 37.21
CA THR A 353 22.91 -8.77 38.00
C THR A 353 23.99 -8.57 39.07
N GLU A 354 25.02 -7.77 38.80
CA GLU A 354 26.08 -7.49 39.77
C GLU A 354 25.64 -6.56 40.90
N ASN A 355 24.76 -5.59 40.64
CA ASN A 355 24.31 -4.62 41.65
C ASN A 355 23.30 -5.21 42.65
N PHE A 356 22.55 -6.24 42.27
CA PHE A 356 21.52 -6.87 43.11
C PHE A 356 21.89 -8.29 43.58
N GLY A 357 23.10 -8.78 43.27
CA GLY A 357 23.63 -10.04 43.79
C GLY A 357 22.90 -11.29 43.29
N ILE A 358 22.57 -11.36 42.00
CA ILE A 358 21.91 -12.51 41.35
C ILE A 358 22.84 -13.16 40.33
#